data_AF-A0A2S9FZL6-F1
#
_entry.id   AF-A0A2S9FZL6-F1
#
_cell.length_a   1.000
_cell.length_b   1.000
_cell.length_c   1.000
_cell.angle_alpha   90.00
_cell.angle_beta   90.00
_cell.angle_gamma   90.00
#
_symmetry.space_group_name_H-M   'P 1'
#
loop_
_entity.id
_entity.type
_entity.pdbx_description
1 polymer ?
#
loop_
_entity_poly.entity_id
_entity_poly.type
_entity_poly.pdbx_seq_one_letter_code
_entity_poly.pdbx_strand_id
1 'polypeptide(L)' 'AASRSYVYDGPVPVFFGHYWRRGTPKDLVDWTARTACLDFSAGKGGALTAYRWSGESELRAENFAQRA' A
#
# COMPACT_ATOMS: atom_id res chain seq x y z
N ALA A 1 5.36 -19.01 19.22
CA ALA A 1 5.73 -17.90 18.31
C ALA A 1 5.30 -16.59 18.97
N ALA A 2 6.13 -15.55 18.95
CA ALA A 2 5.75 -14.24 19.51
C ALA A 2 4.53 -13.66 18.75
N SER A 3 3.60 -13.03 19.46
CA SER A 3 2.47 -12.37 18.82
C SER A 3 2.98 -11.22 17.93
N ARG A 4 2.51 -11.17 16.67
CA ARG A 4 2.85 -10.10 15.72
C ARG A 4 1.88 -8.93 15.89
N SER A 5 1.85 -8.34 17.09
CA SER A 5 0.92 -7.25 17.44
C SER A 5 1.06 -5.98 16.58
N TYR A 6 2.14 -5.89 15.80
CA TYR A 6 2.39 -4.79 14.86
C TYR A 6 1.79 -5.03 13.46
N VAL A 7 1.22 -6.22 13.19
CA VAL A 7 0.56 -6.52 11.92
C VAL A 7 -0.93 -6.22 12.06
N TYR A 8 -1.45 -5.42 11.13
CA TYR A 8 -2.88 -5.19 11.01
C TYR A 8 -3.57 -6.47 10.50
N ASP A 9 -4.52 -6.98 11.28
CA ASP A 9 -5.29 -8.21 11.00
C ASP A 9 -6.79 -7.95 10.80
N GLY A 10 -7.20 -6.68 10.74
CA GLY A 10 -8.59 -6.27 10.58
C GLY A 10 -9.20 -6.62 9.21
N PRO A 11 -10.53 -6.77 9.13
CA PRO A 11 -11.22 -7.18 7.92
C PRO A 11 -11.52 -6.02 6.95
N VAL A 12 -11.03 -4.81 7.21
CA VAL A 12 -11.27 -3.63 6.36
C VAL A 12 -9.94 -3.19 5.74
N PRO A 13 -9.83 -3.04 4.41
CA PRO A 13 -8.62 -2.53 3.79
C PRO A 13 -8.24 -1.13 4.29
N VAL A 14 -6.96 -0.94 4.61
CA VAL A 14 -6.41 0.34 5.09
C VAL A 14 -5.42 0.90 4.08
N PHE A 15 -5.74 2.06 3.53
CA PHE A 15 -4.83 2.84 2.68
C PHE A 15 -4.19 3.94 3.51
N PHE A 16 -2.87 4.09 3.40
CA PHE A 16 -2.11 5.03 4.21
C PHE A 16 -0.95 5.68 3.45
N GLY A 17 -0.30 6.66 4.07
CA GLY A 17 0.85 7.39 3.54
C GLY A 17 1.84 7.73 4.65
N HIS A 18 2.56 8.85 4.53
CA HIS A 18 3.54 9.40 5.50
C HIS A 18 4.96 8.80 5.43
N TYR A 19 5.12 7.64 4.78
CA TYR A 19 6.38 6.88 4.79
C TYR A 19 7.34 7.21 3.65
N TRP A 20 7.01 8.17 2.77
CA TRP A 20 7.90 8.66 1.70
C TRP A 20 8.61 7.53 0.94
N ARG A 21 7.86 6.51 0.50
CA ARG A 21 8.40 5.37 -0.25
C ARG A 21 8.90 5.82 -1.63
N ARG A 22 9.62 4.94 -2.31
CA ARG A 22 10.16 5.15 -3.67
C ARG A 22 10.16 3.84 -4.45
N GLY A 23 10.18 3.94 -5.78
CA GLY A 23 10.11 2.78 -6.68
C GLY A 23 8.67 2.25 -6.82
N THR A 24 8.53 0.97 -7.12
CA THR A 24 7.25 0.28 -7.27
C THR A 24 6.79 -0.33 -5.94
N PRO A 25 5.47 -0.40 -5.64
CA PRO A 25 4.96 -1.01 -4.42
C PRO A 25 5.40 -2.46 -4.26
N LYS A 26 5.99 -2.80 -3.10
CA LYS A 26 6.47 -4.15 -2.79
C LYS A 26 5.51 -4.88 -1.84
N ASP A 27 5.17 -6.11 -2.18
CA ASP A 27 4.37 -6.99 -1.32
C ASP A 27 5.08 -7.22 0.02
N LEU A 28 4.29 -7.31 1.09
CA LEU A 28 4.68 -7.41 2.50
C LEU A 28 5.53 -6.25 3.08
N VAL A 29 5.89 -5.24 2.27
CA VAL A 29 6.68 -4.07 2.72
C VAL A 29 5.89 -2.78 2.60
N ASP A 30 5.24 -2.59 1.46
CA ASP A 30 4.43 -1.41 1.16
C ASP A 30 2.94 -1.75 1.14
N TRP A 31 2.58 -3.00 0.88
CA TRP A 31 1.21 -3.45 0.89
C TRP A 31 1.08 -4.92 1.29
N THR A 32 -0.13 -5.33 1.66
CA THR A 32 -0.57 -6.70 1.94
C THR A 32 -1.98 -6.88 1.36
N ALA A 33 -2.61 -8.03 1.59
CA ALA A 33 -4.03 -8.22 1.24
C ALA A 33 -4.98 -7.18 1.89
N ARG A 34 -4.59 -6.52 2.99
CA ARG A 34 -5.48 -5.60 3.75
C ARG A 34 -4.89 -4.21 4.01
N THR A 35 -3.66 -3.94 3.57
CA THR A 35 -3.01 -2.64 3.82
C THR A 35 -2.26 -2.19 2.58
N ALA A 36 -2.24 -0.89 2.28
CA ALA A 36 -1.42 -0.34 1.20
C ALA A 36 -0.95 1.08 1.50
N CYS A 37 0.36 1.28 1.47
CA CYS A 37 0.97 2.60 1.41
C CYS A 37 0.84 3.14 -0.02
N LEU A 38 0.38 4.38 -0.18
CA LEU A 38 0.30 5.08 -1.47
C LEU A 38 1.23 6.30 -1.55
N ASP A 39 1.94 6.61 -0.46
CA ASP A 39 2.93 7.70 -0.43
C ASP A 39 4.27 7.24 -1.00
N PHE A 40 4.43 7.39 -2.31
CA PHE A 40 5.68 7.14 -3.03
C PHE A 40 6.44 8.42 -3.36
N SER A 41 6.36 9.41 -2.46
CA SER A 41 7.13 10.64 -2.54
C SER A 41 6.83 11.50 -3.78
N ALA A 42 5.59 11.53 -4.26
CA ALA A 42 5.19 12.37 -5.40
C ALA A 42 5.64 13.83 -5.26
N GLY A 43 5.49 14.42 -4.07
CA GLY A 43 5.95 15.77 -3.76
C GLY A 43 7.46 15.94 -3.54
N LYS A 44 8.25 14.86 -3.67
CA LYS A 44 9.71 14.83 -3.47
C LYS A 44 10.44 14.06 -4.59
N GLY A 45 9.89 14.11 -5.81
CA GLY A 45 10.49 13.50 -7.00
C GLY A 45 10.41 11.97 -7.04
N GLY A 46 9.45 11.38 -6.32
CA GLY A 46 9.01 10.01 -6.53
C GLY A 46 7.70 9.97 -7.32
N ALA A 47 7.12 8.77 -7.48
CA ALA A 47 5.93 8.59 -8.29
C ALA A 47 4.65 8.98 -7.53
N LEU A 48 3.66 9.52 -8.25
CA LEU A 48 2.28 9.55 -7.81
C LEU A 48 1.70 8.14 -7.94
N THR A 49 1.44 7.50 -6.80
CA THR A 49 0.89 6.14 -6.71
C THR A 49 -0.59 6.19 -6.36
N ALA A 50 -1.39 5.40 -7.09
CA ALA A 50 -2.80 5.20 -6.83
C ALA A 50 -3.13 3.70 -6.76
N TYR A 51 -4.22 3.39 -6.06
CA TYR A 51 -4.84 2.07 -6.07
C TYR A 51 -6.28 2.20 -6.57
N ARG A 52 -6.64 1.44 -7.60
CA ARG A 52 -8.01 1.41 -8.12
C ARG A 52 -8.83 0.38 -7.37
N TRP A 53 -9.58 0.83 -6.37
CA TRP A 53 -10.53 -0.01 -5.65
C TRP A 53 -11.79 -0.28 -6.49
N SER A 54 -12.23 -1.54 -6.51
CA SER A 54 -13.40 -2.03 -7.26
C SER A 54 -14.40 -2.76 -6.36
N GLY A 55 -14.35 -2.55 -5.04
CA GLY A 55 -15.24 -3.19 -4.06
C GLY A 55 -14.67 -4.45 -3.41
N GLU A 56 -13.47 -4.88 -3.80
CA GLU A 56 -12.80 -6.05 -3.25
C GLU A 56 -12.40 -5.87 -1.77
N SER A 57 -12.44 -6.98 -1.04
CA SER A 57 -11.99 -7.05 0.36
C SER A 57 -10.49 -7.32 0.50
N GLU A 58 -9.86 -7.86 -0.55
CA GLU A 58 -8.43 -8.15 -0.60
C GLU A 58 -7.78 -7.37 -1.73
N LEU A 59 -6.70 -6.67 -1.41
CA LEU A 59 -5.95 -5.87 -2.36
C LEU A 59 -5.18 -6.76 -3.35
N ARG A 60 -5.09 -6.27 -4.58
CA ARG A 60 -4.55 -6.96 -5.75
C ARG A 60 -3.48 -6.11 -6.44
N ALA A 61 -2.37 -6.75 -6.82
CA ALA A 61 -1.22 -6.07 -7.42
C ALA A 61 -1.58 -5.32 -8.71
N GLU A 62 -2.46 -5.89 -9.53
CA GLU A 62 -2.90 -5.34 -10.82
C GLU A 62 -3.70 -4.02 -10.71
N ASN A 63 -4.17 -3.67 -9.51
CA ASN A 63 -4.92 -2.45 -9.26
C ASN A 63 -4.02 -1.25 -8.88
N PHE A 64 -2.72 -1.47 -8.69
CA PHE A 64 -1.76 -0.38 -8.47
C PHE A 64 -1.40 0.32 -9.79
N ALA A 65 -1.38 1.64 -9.76
CA ALA A 65 -0.93 2.48 -10.85
C ALA A 65 0.07 3.52 -10.35
N GLN A 66 1.13 3.77 -11.12
CA GLN A 66 2.11 4.80 -10.83
C GLN A 66 2.34 5.70 -12.04
N ARG A 67 2.54 6.99 -11.77
CA ARG A 67 3.01 7.98 -12.75
C ARG A 67 4.18 8.75 -12.14
N ALA A 68 5.24 8.94 -12.93
CA ALA A 68 6.39 9.74 -12.54
C ALA A 68 6.02 11.23 -12.47
#